data_AF-A0A8S2RND6-F1
#
_entry.id   AF-A0A8S2RND6-F1
#
_cell.length_a   1.000
_cell.length_b   1.000
_cell.length_c   1.000
_cell.angle_alpha   90.00
_cell.angle_beta   90.00
_cell.angle_gamma   90.00
#
_symmetry.space_group_name_H-M   'P 1'
#
loop_
_entity.id
_entity.type
_entity.pdbx_description
1 polymer ?
#
loop_
_entity_poly.entity_id
_entity_poly.type
_entity_poly.pdbx_seq_one_letter_code
_entity_poly.pdbx_strand_id
1 'polypeptide(L)'
;HAVQLDFTEARLSLKVDRSGHLLKDFIKINNRVLDRFNANEQKKIGVHVCPGGDLDCAHSSDIDYTLLLPDLFQLHLTNFYIQLSSEQDRIKVLKCIQK
;
A
#
# COMPACT_ATOMS: atom_id res chain seq x y z
N HIS A 1 11.97 14.71 7.67
CA HIS A 1 10.51 14.60 7.79
C HIS A 1 9.97 14.09 6.46
N ALA A 2 9.10 13.07 6.47
CA ALA A 2 8.45 12.55 5.27
C ALA A 2 6.94 12.83 5.32
N VAL A 3 6.33 13.14 4.18
CA VAL A 3 4.88 13.25 4.03
C VAL A 3 4.36 11.91 3.51
N GLN A 4 3.28 11.41 4.11
CA GLN A 4 2.71 10.11 3.75
C GLN A 4 1.45 10.32 2.90
N LEU A 5 1.42 9.66 1.75
CA LEU A 5 0.19 9.42 1.00
C LEU A 5 -0.60 8.34 1.75
N ASP A 6 -1.81 8.67 2.16
CA ASP A 6 -2.76 7.66 2.64
C ASP A 6 -3.25 6.87 1.43
N PHE A 7 -3.00 5.56 1.43
CA PHE A 7 -3.39 4.66 0.35
C PHE A 7 -4.07 3.41 0.90
N THR A 8 -4.96 3.64 1.86
CA THR A 8 -5.86 2.65 2.44
C THR A 8 -6.65 1.86 1.37
N GLU A 9 -7.05 2.54 0.29
CA GLU A 9 -7.80 1.96 -0.82
C GLU A 9 -7.03 0.89 -1.60
N ALA A 10 -5.70 0.82 -1.45
CA ALA A 10 -4.90 -0.20 -2.12
C ALA A 10 -5.35 -1.60 -1.71
N ARG A 11 -5.53 -1.85 -0.40
CA ARG A 11 -5.96 -3.16 0.10
C ARG A 11 -7.44 -3.40 -0.20
N LEU A 12 -8.27 -2.36 -0.09
CA LEU A 12 -9.69 -2.43 -0.46
C LEU A 12 -9.89 -2.79 -1.95
N SER A 13 -9.02 -2.32 -2.83
CA SER A 13 -9.12 -2.59 -4.27
C SER A 13 -9.11 -4.08 -4.59
N LEU A 14 -8.34 -4.88 -3.86
CA LEU A 14 -8.27 -6.34 -4.02
C LEU A 14 -9.53 -7.06 -3.51
N LYS A 15 -10.25 -6.44 -2.58
CA LYS A 15 -11.56 -6.92 -2.12
C LYS A 15 -12.63 -6.70 -3.19
N VAL A 16 -12.60 -5.53 -3.83
CA VAL A 16 -13.56 -5.12 -4.87
C VAL A 16 -13.27 -5.81 -6.21
N ASP A 17 -12.00 -5.91 -6.60
CA ASP A 17 -11.53 -6.52 -7.83
C ASP A 17 -10.42 -7.55 -7.55
N ARG A 18 -10.81 -8.83 -7.53
CA ARG A 18 -9.88 -9.95 -7.29
C ARG A 18 -8.87 -10.17 -8.42
N SER A 19 -9.06 -9.56 -9.59
CA SER A 19 -8.09 -9.66 -10.68
C SER A 19 -6.85 -8.79 -10.45
N GLY A 20 -6.95 -7.81 -9.54
CA GLY A 20 -5.88 -6.86 -9.24
C GLY A 20 -5.68 -5.77 -10.28
N HIS A 21 -6.54 -5.67 -11.31
CA HIS A 21 -6.44 -4.60 -12.29
C HIS A 21 -6.66 -3.22 -11.67
N LEU A 22 -7.64 -3.11 -10.76
CA LEU A 22 -7.90 -1.85 -10.06
C LEU A 22 -6.68 -1.38 -9.24
N LEU A 23 -6.00 -2.31 -8.54
CA LEU A 23 -4.76 -2.00 -7.82
C LEU A 23 -3.70 -1.45 -8.79
N LYS A 24 -3.48 -2.13 -9.91
CA LYS A 24 -2.49 -1.72 -10.92
C LYS A 24 -2.80 -0.34 -11.51
N ASP A 25 -4.08 -0.03 -11.74
CA ASP A 25 -4.50 1.29 -12.21
C ASP A 25 -4.23 2.37 -11.15
N PHE A 26 -4.50 2.11 -9.88
CA PHE A 26 -4.13 3.04 -8.80
C PHE A 26 -2.62 3.25 -8.70
N ILE A 27 -1.81 2.19 -8.79
CA ILE A 27 -0.35 2.29 -8.80
C ILE A 27 0.11 3.16 -9.96
N LYS A 28 -0.44 2.96 -11.17
CA LYS A 28 -0.13 3.76 -12.36
C LYS A 28 -0.49 5.24 -12.17
N ILE A 29 -1.64 5.55 -11.58
CA ILE A 29 -2.06 6.93 -11.31
C ILE A 29 -1.12 7.58 -10.29
N ASN A 30 -0.83 6.89 -9.18
CA ASN A 30 0.08 7.39 -8.16
C ASN A 30 1.49 7.64 -8.75
N ASN A 31 2.03 6.70 -9.53
CA ASN A 31 3.33 6.87 -10.19
C ASN A 31 3.36 8.10 -11.12
N ARG A 32 2.30 8.35 -11.89
CA ARG A 32 2.22 9.57 -12.73
C ARG A 32 2.29 10.87 -11.91
N VAL A 33 1.86 10.86 -10.66
CA VAL A 33 1.97 12.02 -9.75
C VAL A 33 3.36 12.05 -9.12
N LEU A 34 3.86 10.91 -8.64
CA LEU A 34 5.19 10.77 -8.03
C LEU A 34 6.33 11.13 -8.99
N ASP A 35 6.17 10.85 -10.28
CA ASP A 35 7.12 11.18 -11.35
C ASP A 35 7.31 12.68 -11.58
N ARG A 36 6.45 13.52 -10.97
CA ARG A 36 6.60 14.99 -11.00
C ARG A 36 7.61 15.50 -9.99
N PHE A 37 8.02 14.67 -9.04
CA PHE A 37 8.98 15.00 -8.00
C PHE A 37 10.37 14.49 -8.38
N ASN A 38 11.41 15.25 -8.04
CA ASN A 38 12.77 14.78 -8.23
C ASN A 38 13.17 13.74 -7.16
N ALA A 39 14.30 13.06 -7.37
CA ALA A 39 14.76 11.98 -6.49
C ALA A 39 14.93 12.40 -5.00
N ASN A 40 15.28 13.66 -4.73
CA ASN A 40 15.42 14.15 -3.34
C ASN A 40 14.06 14.46 -2.69
N GLU A 41 13.07 14.83 -3.49
CA GLU A 41 11.69 15.04 -3.04
C GLU A 41 10.97 13.71 -2.83
N GLN A 42 11.13 12.75 -3.75
CA GLN A 42 10.56 11.40 -3.61
C GLN A 42 11.04 10.71 -2.32
N LYS A 43 12.29 10.92 -1.89
CA LYS A 43 12.81 10.43 -0.59
C LYS A 43 12.09 11.02 0.63
N LYS A 44 11.39 12.14 0.48
CA LYS A 44 10.57 12.78 1.51
C LYS A 44 9.10 12.41 1.39
N ILE A 45 8.73 11.55 0.44
CA ILE A 45 7.38 11.03 0.27
C ILE A 45 7.39 9.57 0.70
N GLY A 46 6.33 9.14 1.38
CA GLY A 46 6.06 7.75 1.64
C GLY A 46 4.61 7.40 1.35
N VAL A 47 4.29 6.12 1.46
CA VAL A 47 2.93 5.63 1.36
C VAL A 47 2.57 4.87 2.63
N HIS A 48 1.39 5.14 3.16
CA HIS A 48 0.81 4.38 4.25
C HIS A 48 -0.28 3.46 3.73
N VAL A 49 -0.24 2.20 4.15
CA VAL A 49 -1.30 1.22 3.90
C VAL A 49 -1.74 0.59 5.21
N CYS A 50 -3.06 0.47 5.37
CA CYS A 50 -3.70 -0.20 6.48
C CYS A 50 -4.96 -0.93 6.00
N PRO A 51 -5.65 -1.70 6.86
CA PRO A 51 -6.95 -2.30 6.53
C PRO A 51 -8.05 -1.30 6.15
N GLY A 52 -7.87 -0.02 6.49
CA GLY A 52 -8.89 1.00 6.44
C GLY A 52 -10.03 0.75 7.41
N GLY A 53 -10.87 1.75 7.63
CA GLY A 53 -12.13 1.55 8.32
C GLY A 53 -12.94 2.82 8.47
N ASP A 54 -14.25 2.67 8.43
CA ASP A 54 -15.21 3.70 8.84
C ASP A 54 -16.05 3.12 9.99
N LEU A 55 -16.43 3.97 10.94
CA LEU A 55 -17.29 3.58 12.08
C LEU A 55 -16.81 2.30 12.79
N ASP A 56 -15.50 2.22 13.08
CA ASP A 56 -14.84 1.09 13.74
C ASP A 56 -14.88 -0.25 12.98
N CYS A 57 -15.31 -0.27 11.71
CA CYS A 57 -15.31 -1.47 10.90
C CYS A 57 -14.14 -1.47 9.93
N ALA A 58 -13.18 -2.39 10.12
CA ALA A 58 -12.08 -2.54 9.18
C ALA A 58 -12.58 -3.14 7.86
N HIS A 59 -12.50 -2.40 6.76
CA HIS A 59 -13.16 -2.81 5.52
C HIS A 59 -12.38 -3.82 4.70
N SER A 60 -11.07 -3.96 4.90
CA SER A 60 -10.22 -4.87 4.11
C SER A 60 -9.26 -5.72 4.94
N SER A 61 -9.49 -5.87 6.25
CA SER A 61 -8.67 -6.69 7.15
C SER A 61 -8.66 -8.18 6.76
N ASP A 62 -9.65 -8.64 6.01
CA ASP A 62 -9.78 -9.99 5.47
C ASP A 62 -8.89 -10.26 4.24
N ILE A 63 -8.29 -9.23 3.64
CA ILE A 63 -7.42 -9.38 2.46
C ILE A 63 -5.97 -9.59 2.91
N ASP A 64 -5.33 -10.67 2.48
CA ASP A 64 -3.93 -10.95 2.84
C ASP A 64 -2.96 -9.93 2.22
N TYR A 65 -2.11 -9.28 3.02
CA TYR A 65 -1.10 -8.34 2.51
C TYR A 65 -0.14 -8.95 1.49
N THR A 66 0.09 -10.26 1.51
CA THR A 66 0.94 -10.92 0.49
C THR A 66 0.39 -10.81 -0.93
N LEU A 67 -0.90 -10.50 -1.09
CA LEU A 67 -1.52 -10.18 -2.38
C LEU A 67 -1.30 -8.72 -2.80
N LEU A 68 -1.06 -7.82 -1.84
CA LEU A 68 -0.88 -6.39 -2.05
C LEU A 68 0.58 -6.01 -2.30
N LEU A 69 1.49 -6.51 -1.46
CA LEU A 69 2.87 -6.01 -1.37
C LEU A 69 3.66 -6.06 -2.69
N PRO A 70 3.56 -7.12 -3.52
CA PRO A 70 4.31 -7.17 -4.79
C PRO A 70 3.97 -6.03 -5.76
N ASP A 71 2.69 -5.66 -5.86
CA ASP A 71 2.25 -4.56 -6.72
C ASP A 71 2.46 -3.20 -6.03
N LEU A 72 2.31 -3.12 -4.69
CA LEU A 72 2.55 -1.91 -3.92
C LEU A 72 4.00 -1.41 -4.08
N PHE A 73 4.98 -2.31 -4.10
CA PHE A 73 6.39 -1.95 -4.28
C PHE A 73 6.76 -1.49 -5.70
N GLN A 74 5.82 -1.50 -6.64
CA GLN A 74 6.00 -0.84 -7.94
C GLN A 74 5.77 0.68 -7.85
N LEU A 75 5.39 1.22 -6.70
CA LEU A 75 5.34 2.67 -6.50
C LEU A 75 6.73 3.30 -6.60
N HIS A 76 6.84 4.43 -7.29
CA HIS A 76 8.10 5.17 -7.49
C HIS A 76 8.47 5.99 -6.24
N LEU A 77 8.66 5.32 -5.11
CA LEU A 77 9.04 5.89 -3.82
C LEU A 77 9.83 4.88 -2.99
N THR A 78 10.47 5.34 -1.92
CA THR A 78 11.37 4.49 -1.10
C THR A 78 10.87 4.24 0.32
N ASN A 79 9.82 4.94 0.77
CA ASN A 79 9.34 4.86 2.14
C ASN A 79 7.95 4.22 2.18
N PHE A 80 7.86 3.00 2.72
CA PHE A 80 6.60 2.26 2.87
C PHE A 80 6.27 2.07 4.34
N TYR A 81 5.03 2.42 4.72
CA TYR A 81 4.54 2.36 6.09
C TYR A 81 3.34 1.42 6.16
N ILE A 82 3.57 0.18 6.59
CA ILE A 82 2.57 -0.89 6.58
C ILE A 82 2.10 -1.15 8.02
N GLN A 83 0.79 -1.07 8.27
CA GLN A 83 0.24 -1.43 9.58
C GLN A 83 0.24 -2.96 9.77
N LEU A 84 1.04 -3.46 10.71
CA LEU A 84 1.12 -4.90 11.05
C LEU A 84 0.29 -5.31 12.27
N SER A 85 -0.16 -4.35 13.10
CA SER A 85 -0.87 -4.64 14.36
C SER A 85 -2.14 -5.46 14.15
N SER A 86 -2.84 -5.22 13.03
CA SER A 86 -4.08 -5.91 12.60
C SER A 86 -3.86 -7.27 11.96
N GLU A 87 -2.62 -7.67 11.65
CA GLU A 87 -2.36 -8.90 10.92
C GLU A 87 -2.29 -10.12 11.83
N GLN A 88 -2.98 -11.19 11.43
CA GLN A 88 -3.00 -12.46 12.17
C GLN A 88 -1.63 -13.16 12.14
N ASP A 89 -0.96 -13.17 10.98
CA ASP A 89 0.38 -13.73 10.80
C ASP A 89 1.36 -12.65 10.32
N ARG A 90 1.91 -11.90 11.28
CA ARG A 90 2.89 -10.84 11.03
C ARG A 90 4.19 -11.38 10.42
N ILE A 91 4.58 -12.62 10.75
CA ILE A 91 5.82 -13.23 10.26
C ILE A 91 5.70 -13.50 8.76
N LYS A 92 4.55 -14.01 8.30
CA LYS A 92 4.28 -14.20 6.86
C LYS A 92 4.41 -12.89 6.09
N VAL A 93 3.82 -11.81 6.61
CA VAL A 93 3.89 -10.48 5.97
C VAL A 93 5.34 -9.98 5.93
N LEU A 94 6.08 -10.07 7.03
CA LEU A 94 7.49 -9.65 7.09
C LEU A 94 8.38 -10.44 6.12
N LYS A 95 8.16 -11.75 5.96
CA LYS A 95 8.87 -12.57 4.96
C LYS A 95 8.58 -12.15 3.52
N CYS A 96 7.39 -11.58 3.26
CA CYS A 96 7.05 -11.04 1.95
C CYS A 96 7.79 -9.73 1.66
N ILE A 97 8.05 -8.91 2.68
CA ILE A 97 8.79 -7.63 2.56
C ILE A 97 10.29 -7.86 2.38
N GLN A 98 10.84 -8.97 2.90
CA GLN A 98 12.27 -9.25 2.86
C GLN A 98 12.84 -9.54 1.45
N LYS A 99 11.97 -9.74 0.44
CA LYS A 99 12.37 -10.03 -0.94
C LYS A 99 12.61 -8.77 -1.74
#